data_AF-A0AAP3AQM6-F1
#
_entry.id   AF-A0AAP3AQM6-F1
#
_cell.length_a   1.000
_cell.length_b   1.000
_cell.length_c   1.000
_cell.angle_alpha   90.00
_cell.angle_beta   90.00
_cell.angle_gamma   90.00
#
_symmetry.space_group_name_H-M   'P 1'
#
loop_
_entity.id
_entity.type
_entity.pdbx_description
1 polymer ?
#
loop_
_entity_poly.entity_id
_entity_poly.type
_entity_poly.pdbx_seq_one_letter_code
_entity_poly.pdbx_strand_id
1 'polypeptide(L)'
;MSAVISEIAQSYDDTINGLRQADMAKLEKAHKTVLDLEEHGNKLRSKSIKYIKGLSSGDRDTSEVLLLSSDFVQDLTQSAKSLSNECLFYVKNLHQLTDIKFIKELDILETKMNQFFNHILVSLEQPENESLDEIKK
;
A
#
# COMPACT_ATOMS: atom_id res chain seq x y z
N MET A 1 -3.72 -0.71 11.85
CA MET A 1 -4.02 -0.43 10.44
C MET A 1 -3.09 0.63 9.89
N SER A 2 -2.96 1.80 10.53
CA SER A 2 -1.93 2.81 10.19
C SER A 2 -0.52 2.19 10.05
N ALA A 3 -0.07 1.37 11.01
CA ALA A 3 1.21 0.67 10.92
C ALA A 3 1.40 -0.17 9.63
N VAL A 4 0.35 -0.90 9.20
CA VAL A 4 0.40 -1.72 7.98
C VAL A 4 0.48 -0.82 6.74
N ILE A 5 -0.29 0.27 6.71
CA ILE A 5 -0.26 1.25 5.62
C ILE A 5 1.10 1.95 5.55
N SER A 6 1.70 2.26 6.69
CA SER A 6 3.05 2.82 6.76
C SER A 6 4.11 1.86 6.22
N GLU A 7 3.99 0.55 6.51
CA GLU A 7 4.90 -0.46 5.95
C GLU A 7 4.71 -0.64 4.42
N ILE A 8 3.47 -0.54 3.93
CA ILE A 8 3.18 -0.54 2.48
C ILE A 8 3.79 0.71 1.81
N ALA A 9 3.62 1.89 2.41
CA ALA A 9 4.18 3.14 1.91
C ALA A 9 5.72 3.07 1.85
N GLN A 10 6.35 2.57 2.91
CA GLN A 10 7.81 2.37 2.94
C GLN A 10 8.28 1.39 1.85
N SER A 11 7.54 0.29 1.64
CA SER A 11 7.85 -0.68 0.60
C SER A 11 7.70 -0.10 -0.81
N TYR A 12 6.73 0.79 -1.00
CA TYR A 12 6.53 1.54 -2.24
C TYR A 12 7.74 2.44 -2.52
N ASP A 13 8.14 3.26 -1.54
CA ASP A 13 9.31 4.15 -1.65
C ASP A 13 10.60 3.36 -1.89
N ASP A 14 10.80 2.24 -1.20
CA ASP A 14 11.96 1.39 -1.41
C ASP A 14 11.97 0.77 -2.80
N THR A 15 10.80 0.46 -3.36
CA THR A 15 10.66 -0.03 -4.74
C THR A 15 11.05 1.05 -5.75
N ILE A 16 10.52 2.26 -5.63
CA ILE A 16 10.85 3.38 -6.54
C ILE A 16 12.33 3.74 -6.46
N ASN A 17 12.89 3.80 -5.24
CA ASN A 17 14.30 4.10 -5.04
C ASN A 17 15.21 2.97 -5.54
N GLY A 18 14.84 1.72 -5.31
CA GLY A 18 15.57 0.56 -5.83
C GLY A 18 15.57 0.52 -7.36
N LEU A 19 14.42 0.83 -7.98
CA LEU A 19 14.33 0.99 -9.43
C LEU A 19 15.30 2.09 -9.90
N ARG A 20 15.19 3.31 -9.36
CA ARG A 20 16.01 4.48 -9.73
C ARG A 20 17.52 4.21 -9.67
N GLN A 21 17.95 3.43 -8.68
CA GLN A 21 19.36 3.09 -8.45
C GLN A 21 19.81 1.83 -9.20
N ALA A 22 18.89 1.15 -9.91
CA ALA A 22 19.09 -0.19 -10.45
C ALA A 22 19.61 -1.18 -9.38
N ASP A 23 19.16 -1.01 -8.13
CA ASP A 23 19.56 -1.81 -6.98
C ASP A 23 18.64 -3.02 -6.84
N MET A 24 19.10 -4.15 -7.38
CA MET A 24 18.38 -5.41 -7.34
C MET A 24 18.16 -5.91 -5.90
N ALA A 25 19.14 -5.75 -5.00
CA ALA A 25 19.03 -6.22 -3.63
C ALA A 25 17.96 -5.43 -2.85
N LYS A 26 17.91 -4.11 -3.08
CA LYS A 26 16.88 -3.25 -2.50
C LYS A 26 15.49 -3.62 -3.03
N LEU A 27 15.36 -3.88 -4.33
CA LEU A 27 14.10 -4.32 -4.94
C LEU A 27 13.64 -5.70 -4.43
N GLU A 28 14.56 -6.66 -4.26
CA GLU A 28 14.24 -7.98 -3.72
C GLU A 28 13.74 -7.89 -2.27
N LYS A 29 14.39 -7.05 -1.47
CA LYS A 29 13.98 -6.79 -0.10
C LYS A 29 12.59 -6.15 -0.05
N ALA A 30 12.36 -5.10 -0.84
CA ALA A 30 11.06 -4.43 -0.91
C ALA A 30 9.95 -5.40 -1.36
N HIS A 31 10.19 -6.20 -2.40
CA HIS A 31 9.24 -7.20 -2.87
C HIS A 31 8.93 -8.26 -1.82
N LYS A 32 9.96 -8.76 -1.11
CA LYS A 32 9.77 -9.72 -0.02
C LYS A 32 8.92 -9.13 1.12
N THR A 33 9.20 -7.89 1.53
CA THR A 33 8.39 -7.19 2.54
C THR A 33 6.92 -7.10 2.10
N VAL A 34 6.66 -6.81 0.84
CA VAL A 34 5.28 -6.78 0.32
C VAL A 34 4.62 -8.16 0.32
N LEU A 35 5.35 -9.24 0.01
CA LEU A 35 4.81 -10.61 0.13
C LEU A 35 4.45 -10.97 1.58
N ASP A 36 5.30 -10.58 2.53
CA ASP A 36 5.04 -10.79 3.96
C ASP A 36 3.80 -9.97 4.40
N LEU A 37 3.66 -8.73 3.91
CA LEU A 37 2.48 -7.89 4.12
C LEU A 37 1.21 -8.48 3.50
N GLU A 38 1.29 -9.09 2.32
CA GLU A 38 0.15 -9.77 1.68
C GLU A 38 -0.33 -10.94 2.53
N GLU A 39 0.58 -11.78 3.00
CA GLU A 39 0.23 -12.88 3.89
C GLU A 39 -0.41 -12.37 5.19
N HIS A 40 0.14 -11.30 5.76
CA HIS A 40 -0.43 -10.66 6.95
C HIS A 40 -1.82 -10.06 6.68
N GLY A 41 -2.01 -9.37 5.56
CA GLY A 41 -3.29 -8.79 5.13
C GLY A 41 -4.37 -9.86 4.94
N ASN A 42 -4.03 -10.99 4.32
CA ASN A 42 -4.94 -12.13 4.17
C ASN A 42 -5.37 -12.73 5.52
N LYS A 43 -4.44 -12.81 6.49
CA LYS A 43 -4.75 -13.23 7.86
C LYS A 43 -5.63 -12.21 8.58
N LEU A 44 -5.37 -10.91 8.40
CA LEU A 44 -6.17 -9.82 8.98
C LEU A 44 -7.60 -9.87 8.44
N ARG A 45 -7.79 -9.94 7.13
CA ARG A 45 -9.10 -10.10 6.48
C ARG A 45 -9.87 -11.29 7.03
N SER A 46 -9.20 -12.43 7.14
CA SER A 46 -9.81 -13.66 7.69
C SER A 46 -10.26 -13.48 9.14
N LYS A 47 -9.48 -12.76 9.96
CA LYS A 47 -9.86 -12.41 11.34
C LYS A 47 -11.03 -11.43 11.38
N SER A 48 -11.03 -10.40 10.53
CA SER A 48 -12.13 -9.44 10.42
C SER A 48 -13.45 -10.13 10.07
N ILE A 49 -13.45 -11.04 9.08
CA ILE A 49 -14.65 -11.81 8.71
C ILE A 49 -15.15 -12.68 9.88
N LYS A 50 -14.23 -13.33 10.62
CA LYS A 50 -14.60 -14.13 11.80
C LYS A 50 -15.20 -13.27 12.90
N TYR A 51 -14.64 -12.09 13.14
CA TYR A 51 -15.16 -11.13 14.11
C TYR A 51 -16.56 -10.65 13.72
N ILE A 52 -16.75 -10.26 12.46
CA ILE A 52 -18.05 -9.84 11.91
C ILE A 52 -19.11 -10.92 12.11
N LYS A 53 -18.79 -12.19 11.85
CA LYS A 53 -19.71 -13.32 12.06
C LYS A 53 -20.09 -13.54 13.53
N GLY A 54 -19.28 -13.05 14.47
CA GLY A 54 -19.52 -13.16 15.91
C GLY A 54 -20.27 -11.96 16.50
N LEU A 55 -20.42 -10.86 15.76
CA LEU A 55 -21.21 -9.70 16.18
C LEU A 55 -22.70 -10.08 16.13
N SER A 56 -23.43 -9.85 17.23
CA SER A 56 -24.89 -9.87 17.21
C SER A 56 -25.41 -8.83 16.20
N SER A 57 -26.62 -9.04 15.66
CA SER A 57 -27.24 -8.32 14.54
C SER A 57 -27.37 -6.78 14.61
N GLY A 58 -26.76 -6.11 15.60
CA GLY A 58 -26.83 -4.68 15.84
C GLY A 58 -25.62 -3.85 15.38
N ASP A 59 -24.52 -4.44 14.89
CA ASP A 59 -23.28 -3.69 14.62
C ASP A 59 -22.84 -3.74 13.15
N ARG A 60 -23.80 -3.42 12.26
CA ARG A 60 -23.61 -3.43 10.80
C ARG A 60 -22.54 -2.42 10.37
N ASP A 61 -22.57 -1.22 10.95
CA ASP A 61 -21.68 -0.13 10.54
C ASP A 61 -20.22 -0.44 10.90
N THR A 62 -19.97 -0.98 12.11
CA THR A 62 -18.62 -1.43 12.50
C THR A 62 -18.14 -2.58 11.62
N SER A 63 -19.04 -3.51 11.27
CA SER A 63 -18.72 -4.61 10.36
C SER A 63 -18.32 -4.11 8.97
N GLU A 64 -19.03 -3.12 8.46
CA GLU A 64 -18.77 -2.47 7.17
C GLU A 64 -17.42 -1.75 7.18
N VAL A 65 -17.13 -0.95 8.20
CA VAL A 65 -15.83 -0.28 8.36
C VAL A 65 -14.67 -1.28 8.41
N LEU A 66 -14.80 -2.36 9.17
CA LEU A 66 -13.76 -3.38 9.29
C LEU A 66 -13.51 -4.13 7.97
N LEU A 67 -14.57 -4.39 7.20
CA LEU A 67 -14.46 -5.04 5.91
C LEU A 67 -13.80 -4.13 4.88
N LEU A 68 -14.34 -2.91 4.71
CA LEU A 68 -13.84 -1.93 3.74
C LEU A 68 -12.38 -1.58 4.00
N SER A 69 -12.01 -1.38 5.27
CA SER A 69 -10.63 -1.04 5.60
C SER A 69 -9.67 -2.21 5.41
N SER A 70 -10.14 -3.45 5.62
CA SER A 70 -9.34 -4.65 5.31
C SER A 70 -9.17 -4.85 3.80
N ASP A 71 -10.22 -4.59 3.01
CA ASP A 71 -10.18 -4.67 1.55
C ASP A 71 -9.21 -3.62 0.99
N PHE A 72 -9.28 -2.39 1.51
CA PHE A 72 -8.39 -1.31 1.10
C PHE A 72 -6.90 -1.63 1.35
N VAL A 73 -6.57 -2.18 2.53
CA VAL A 73 -5.19 -2.62 2.82
C VAL A 73 -4.74 -3.72 1.84
N GLN A 74 -5.63 -4.65 1.50
CA GLN A 74 -5.31 -5.70 0.53
C GLN A 74 -5.04 -5.11 -0.86
N ASP A 75 -5.85 -4.16 -1.32
CA ASP A 75 -5.69 -3.51 -2.61
C ASP A 75 -4.37 -2.72 -2.70
N LEU A 76 -4.03 -1.97 -1.65
CA LEU A 76 -2.74 -1.26 -1.57
C LEU A 76 -1.56 -2.23 -1.61
N THR A 77 -1.65 -3.33 -0.86
CA THR A 77 -0.59 -4.36 -0.82
C THR A 77 -0.42 -5.02 -2.19
N GLN A 78 -1.52 -5.36 -2.86
CA GLN A 78 -1.49 -5.98 -4.18
C GLN A 78 -0.94 -5.03 -5.25
N SER A 79 -1.25 -3.73 -5.15
CA SER A 79 -0.69 -2.69 -6.02
C SER A 79 0.84 -2.59 -5.83
N ALA A 80 1.31 -2.50 -4.58
CA ALA A 80 2.74 -2.47 -4.27
C ALA A 80 3.47 -3.75 -4.73
N LYS A 81 2.79 -4.91 -4.66
CA LYS A 81 3.35 -6.19 -5.12
C LYS A 81 3.54 -6.20 -6.62
N SER A 82 2.52 -5.76 -7.36
CA SER A 82 2.55 -5.67 -8.81
C SER A 82 3.67 -4.75 -9.26
N LEU A 83 3.80 -3.57 -8.64
CA LEU A 83 4.87 -2.63 -8.93
C LEU A 83 6.26 -3.23 -8.65
N SER A 84 6.48 -3.75 -7.44
CA SER A 84 7.79 -4.31 -7.05
C SER A 84 8.22 -5.48 -7.93
N ASN A 85 7.29 -6.35 -8.32
CA ASN A 85 7.57 -7.43 -9.26
C ASN A 85 7.98 -6.92 -10.65
N GLU A 86 7.28 -5.90 -11.17
CA GLU A 86 7.62 -5.32 -12.47
C GLU A 86 8.97 -4.59 -12.43
N CYS A 87 9.26 -3.85 -11.36
CA CYS A 87 10.56 -3.20 -11.17
C CYS A 87 11.71 -4.21 -11.08
N LEU A 88 11.50 -5.31 -10.34
CA LEU A 88 12.46 -6.42 -10.28
C LEU A 88 12.72 -7.01 -11.66
N PHE A 89 11.66 -7.31 -12.40
CA PHE A 89 11.76 -7.84 -13.76
C PHE A 89 12.49 -6.85 -14.68
N TYR A 90 12.15 -5.57 -14.62
CA TYR A 90 12.77 -4.53 -15.41
C TYR A 90 14.28 -4.46 -15.15
N VAL A 91 14.71 -4.29 -13.89
CA VAL A 91 16.15 -4.15 -13.56
C VAL A 91 16.92 -5.43 -13.87
N LYS A 92 16.31 -6.60 -13.66
CA LYS A 92 16.91 -7.90 -14.01
C LYS A 92 17.19 -8.04 -15.51
N ASN A 93 16.36 -7.44 -16.37
CA ASN A 93 16.48 -7.56 -17.83
C ASN A 93 17.20 -6.38 -18.50
N LEU A 94 17.06 -5.15 -17.98
CA LEU A 94 17.52 -3.93 -18.66
C LEU A 94 18.73 -3.25 -17.98
N HIS A 95 19.16 -3.73 -16.81
CA HIS A 95 20.35 -3.34 -16.04
C HIS A 95 20.54 -1.85 -15.68
N GLN A 96 20.03 -0.88 -16.44
CA GLN A 96 20.15 0.56 -16.16
C GLN A 96 18.96 1.36 -16.70
N LEU A 97 18.55 2.36 -15.91
CA LEU A 97 17.63 3.41 -16.33
C LEU A 97 18.41 4.56 -16.93
N THR A 98 18.31 4.72 -18.24
CA THR A 98 19.02 5.78 -18.99
C THR A 98 18.10 6.85 -19.53
N ASP A 99 16.78 6.63 -19.51
CA ASP A 99 15.78 7.59 -20.00
C ASP A 99 15.42 8.63 -18.94
N ILE A 100 15.87 9.87 -19.15
CA ILE A 100 15.56 11.03 -18.31
C ILE A 100 14.05 11.27 -18.19
N LYS A 101 13.28 11.01 -19.26
CA LYS A 101 11.82 11.17 -19.22
C LYS A 101 11.21 10.17 -18.24
N PHE A 102 11.66 8.92 -18.26
CA PHE A 102 11.21 7.92 -17.32
C PHE A 102 11.54 8.29 -15.87
N ILE A 103 12.75 8.80 -15.61
CA ILE A 103 13.14 9.26 -14.27
C ILE A 103 12.21 10.39 -13.78
N LYS A 104 11.85 11.34 -14.64
CA LYS A 104 10.90 12.41 -14.29
C LYS A 104 9.50 11.88 -13.99
N GLU A 105 9.02 10.88 -14.73
CA GLU A 105 7.74 10.24 -14.44
C GLU A 105 7.78 9.51 -13.08
N LEU A 106 8.91 8.89 -12.72
CA LEU A 106 9.11 8.33 -11.38
C LEU A 106 9.03 9.39 -10.29
N ASP A 107 9.64 10.56 -10.48
CA ASP A 107 9.57 11.67 -9.51
C ASP A 107 8.13 12.14 -9.27
N ILE A 108 7.36 12.26 -10.36
CA ILE A 108 5.95 12.65 -10.31
C ILE A 108 5.14 11.58 -9.56
N LEU A 109 5.39 10.31 -9.87
CA LEU A 109 4.71 9.19 -9.23
C LEU A 109 5.02 9.13 -7.72
N GLU A 110 6.30 9.21 -7.34
CA GLU A 110 6.77 9.24 -5.95
C GLU A 110 6.09 10.38 -5.18
N THR A 111 6.06 11.59 -5.75
CA THR A 111 5.42 12.75 -5.11
C THR A 111 3.93 12.51 -4.86
N LYS A 112 3.20 12.02 -5.86
CA LYS A 112 1.75 11.78 -5.75
C LYS A 112 1.44 10.67 -4.74
N MET A 113 2.24 9.61 -4.74
CA MET A 113 2.02 8.49 -3.84
C MET A 113 2.37 8.84 -2.39
N ASN A 114 3.41 9.64 -2.17
CA ASN A 114 3.72 10.16 -0.84
C ASN A 114 2.60 11.06 -0.31
N GLN A 115 2.04 11.92 -1.15
CA GLN A 115 0.87 12.72 -0.76
C GLN A 115 -0.34 11.84 -0.42
N PHE A 116 -0.62 10.82 -1.23
CA PHE A 116 -1.72 9.88 -1.02
C PHE A 116 -1.56 9.08 0.28
N PHE A 117 -0.39 8.46 0.51
CA PHE A 117 -0.14 7.71 1.74
C PHE A 117 -0.17 8.61 2.98
N ASN A 118 0.41 9.81 2.89
CA ASN A 118 0.36 10.78 3.98
C ASN A 118 -1.08 11.18 4.30
N HIS A 119 -1.91 11.44 3.27
CA HIS A 119 -3.31 11.75 3.48
C HIS A 119 -4.03 10.62 4.23
N ILE A 120 -3.90 9.37 3.77
CA ILE A 120 -4.51 8.22 4.44
C ILE A 120 -4.05 8.08 5.89
N LEU A 121 -2.74 8.20 6.14
CA LEU A 121 -2.19 8.05 7.49
C LEU A 121 -2.72 9.14 8.43
N VAL A 122 -2.77 10.39 7.96
CA VAL A 122 -3.36 11.51 8.72
C VAL A 122 -4.85 11.26 8.98
N SER A 123 -5.63 10.84 7.99
CA SER A 123 -7.05 10.53 8.14
C SER A 123 -7.31 9.43 9.18
N LEU A 124 -6.42 8.42 9.24
CA LEU A 124 -6.53 7.33 10.20
C LEU A 124 -6.10 7.72 11.63
N GLU A 125 -5.21 8.69 11.76
CA GLU A 125 -4.71 9.18 13.06
C GLU A 125 -5.56 10.32 13.63
N GLN A 126 -6.28 11.04 12.78
CA GLN A 126 -7.11 12.20 13.14
C GLN A 126 -8.52 12.10 12.52
N PRO A 127 -9.28 11.03 12.80
CA PRO A 127 -10.59 10.81 12.18
C PRO A 127 -11.60 11.93 12.46
N GLU A 128 -11.45 12.68 13.55
CA GLU A 128 -12.29 13.84 13.89
C GLU A 128 -12.14 15.04 12.93
N ASN A 129 -11.04 15.09 12.17
CA ASN A 129 -10.76 16.16 11.20
C ASN A 129 -11.25 15.80 9.79
N GLU A 130 -11.74 14.57 9.59
CA GLU A 130 -12.24 14.10 8.30
C GLU A 130 -13.75 14.37 8.15
N SER A 131 -14.11 15.10 7.10
CA SER A 131 -15.51 15.32 6.75
C SER A 131 -16.00 14.22 5.80
N LEU A 132 -16.86 13.33 6.29
CA LEU A 132 -17.49 12.28 5.47
C LEU A 132 -18.27 12.84 4.26
N ASP A 133 -18.72 14.10 4.35
CA ASP A 133 -19.41 14.80 3.27
C ASP A 133 -18.45 15.30 2.16
N GLU A 134 -17.18 15.48 2.48
CA GLU A 134 -16.13 15.85 1.53
C GLU A 134 -15.54 14.62 0.82
N ILE A 135 -15.50 13.47 1.49
CA ILE A 135 -14.99 12.20 0.95
C ILE A 135 -15.99 11.52 -0.02
N LYS A 136 -17.30 11.80 0.10
CA LYS A 136 -18.36 11.18 -0.72
C LYS A 136 -18.63 11.85 -2.09
N LYS A 137 -17.92 12.94 -2.44
CA LYS A 137 -18.07 13.64 -3.72
C LYS A 137 -17.07 13.14 -4.76
#